data_AF-A0A9X5YZ91-F1
#
_entry.id   AF-A0A9X5YZ91-F1
#
_cell.length_a   1.000
_cell.length_b   1.000
_cell.length_c   1.000
_cell.angle_alpha   90.00
_cell.angle_beta   90.00
_cell.angle_gamma   90.00
#
_symmetry.space_group_name_H-M   'P 1'
#
loop_
_entity.id
_entity.type
_entity.pdbx_description
1 polymer ?
#
loop_
_entity_poly.entity_id
_entity_poly.type
_entity_poly.pdbx_seq_one_letter_code
_entity_poly.pdbx_strand_id
1 'polypeptide(L)'
;MHVEGESVGFAFSTVLLDRVTTRERATLTATDVSLGRALQAEGIQRRMLAMTISNDGGYGHTSHGHAIATQALLCRNDTPVAYVQEKFFFGSLPPDGARRAQNTDL
;
A
#
# COMPACT_ATOMS: atom_id res chain seq x y z
N MET A 1 -0.30 -2.23 -5.45
CA MET A 1 -1.37 -3.21 -5.79
C MET A 1 -2.35 -2.44 -6.66
N HIS A 2 -2.50 -2.82 -7.92
CA HIS A 2 -3.49 -2.25 -8.83
C HIS A 2 -4.42 -3.39 -9.22
N VAL A 3 -5.72 -3.18 -9.02
CA VAL A 3 -6.76 -3.96 -9.67
C VAL A 3 -7.28 -3.00 -10.75
N GLU A 4 -7.21 -3.42 -12.01
CA GLU A 4 -7.42 -2.64 -13.25
C GLU A 4 -7.92 -1.18 -13.07
N GLY A 5 -6.99 -0.22 -13.17
CA GLY A 5 -7.30 1.21 -13.33
C GLY A 5 -7.61 2.01 -12.05
N GLU A 6 -7.89 1.37 -10.93
CA GLU A 6 -8.22 2.06 -9.66
C GLU A 6 -7.20 1.77 -8.56
N SER A 7 -6.79 2.82 -7.86
CA SER A 7 -5.88 2.71 -6.71
C SER A 7 -6.64 2.16 -5.51
N VAL A 8 -6.28 0.96 -5.07
CA VAL A 8 -6.87 0.30 -3.89
C VAL A 8 -6.33 0.85 -2.56
N GLY A 9 -5.41 1.82 -2.60
CA GLY A 9 -4.75 2.35 -1.41
C GLY A 9 -3.43 3.04 -1.68
N PHE A 10 -2.76 3.46 -0.62
CA PHE A 10 -1.40 4.00 -0.67
C PHE A 10 -0.53 3.43 0.44
N ALA A 11 0.78 3.51 0.24
CA ALA A 11 1.76 3.09 1.22
C ALA A 11 2.90 4.11 1.29
N PHE A 12 3.30 4.47 2.50
CA PHE A 12 4.54 5.18 2.79
C PHE A 12 5.49 4.22 3.48
N SER A 13 6.76 4.29 3.13
CA SER A 13 7.79 3.48 3.77
C SER A 13 9.04 4.27 4.03
N THR A 14 9.72 3.91 5.12
CA THR A 14 11.02 4.45 5.49
C THR A 14 11.96 3.27 5.69
N VAL A 15 13.06 3.24 4.94
CA VAL A 15 14.02 2.13 4.93
C VAL A 15 15.34 2.59 5.52
N LEU A 16 15.91 1.79 6.43
CA LEU A 16 17.22 2.03 7.02
C LEU A 16 18.32 1.51 6.07
N LEU A 17 18.99 2.43 5.38
CA LEU A 17 19.94 2.07 4.31
C LEU A 17 21.19 1.34 4.80
N ASP A 18 21.54 1.49 6.09
CA ASP A 18 22.62 0.77 6.78
C ASP A 18 22.26 -0.69 7.11
N ARG A 19 20.97 -1.07 6.97
CA ARG A 19 20.45 -2.41 7.28
C ARG A 19 19.98 -3.19 6.06
N VAL A 20 20.21 -2.65 4.87
CA VAL A 20 19.95 -3.33 3.59
C VAL A 20 21.27 -3.59 2.87
N THR A 21 21.31 -4.65 2.08
CA THR A 21 22.48 -4.98 1.26
C THR A 21 22.66 -3.97 0.12
N THR A 22 23.86 -3.92 -0.46
CA THR A 22 24.13 -3.12 -1.66
C THR A 22 23.19 -3.48 -2.82
N ARG A 23 22.82 -4.76 -2.95
CA ARG A 23 21.88 -5.24 -3.98
C ARG A 23 20.44 -4.79 -3.72
N GLU A 24 19.98 -4.90 -2.48
CA GLU A 24 18.66 -4.40 -2.07
C GLU A 24 18.57 -2.90 -2.29
N ARG A 25 19.61 -2.15 -1.89
CA ARG A 25 19.70 -0.70 -2.13
C ARG A 25 19.61 -0.35 -3.61
N ALA A 26 20.39 -1.03 -4.46
CA ALA A 26 20.35 -0.78 -5.91
C ALA A 26 18.95 -1.03 -6.49
N THR A 27 18.27 -2.08 -6.02
CA THR A 27 16.90 -2.41 -6.44
C THR A 27 15.92 -1.32 -6.00
N LEU A 28 15.96 -0.92 -4.73
CA LEU A 28 15.07 0.11 -4.17
C LEU A 28 15.19 1.47 -4.84
N THR A 29 16.37 1.83 -5.35
CA THR A 29 16.61 3.15 -5.96
C THR A 29 16.41 3.20 -7.46
N ALA A 30 16.43 2.05 -8.15
CA ALA A 30 16.52 2.01 -9.61
C ALA A 30 15.33 1.32 -10.30
N THR A 31 14.42 0.70 -9.54
CA THR A 31 13.30 -0.05 -10.11
C THR A 31 11.97 0.29 -9.42
N ASP A 32 10.87 -0.10 -10.06
CA ASP A 32 9.50 -0.05 -9.55
C ASP A 32 9.12 -1.30 -8.73
N VAL A 33 10.11 -2.10 -8.31
CA VAL A 33 9.89 -3.32 -7.54
C VAL A 33 9.32 -2.97 -6.17
N SER A 34 8.27 -3.68 -5.75
CA SER A 34 7.67 -3.47 -4.44
C SER A 34 8.66 -3.73 -3.30
N LEU A 35 8.59 -2.90 -2.24
CA LEU A 35 9.49 -2.98 -1.08
C LEU A 35 9.60 -4.41 -0.51
N GLY A 36 8.47 -5.09 -0.34
CA GLY A 36 8.46 -6.46 0.16
C GLY A 36 9.26 -7.42 -0.73
N ARG A 37 9.11 -7.33 -2.06
CA ARG A 37 9.86 -8.15 -3.01
C ARG A 37 11.35 -7.80 -3.02
N ALA A 38 11.68 -6.52 -2.93
CA ALA A 38 13.06 -6.06 -2.89
C ALA A 38 13.81 -6.63 -1.66
N LEU A 39 13.15 -6.76 -0.52
CA LEU A 39 13.74 -7.24 0.74
C LEU A 39 13.58 -8.76 0.98
N GLN A 40 12.76 -9.45 0.17
CA GLN A 40 12.37 -10.84 0.41
C GLN A 40 13.54 -11.81 0.35
N ALA A 41 14.53 -11.55 -0.52
CA ALA A 41 15.63 -12.47 -0.79
C ALA A 41 16.47 -12.80 0.46
N GLU A 42 16.65 -11.81 1.33
CA GLU A 42 17.42 -11.94 2.57
C GLU A 42 16.54 -12.27 3.79
N GLY A 43 15.27 -12.59 3.56
CA GLY A 43 14.28 -12.84 4.60
C GLY A 43 13.80 -11.56 5.28
N ILE A 44 12.48 -11.36 5.27
CA ILE A 44 11.83 -10.27 5.98
C ILE A 44 10.55 -10.77 6.63
N GLN A 45 10.30 -10.32 7.85
CA GLN A 45 9.10 -10.60 8.62
C GLN A 45 8.35 -9.31 8.88
N ARG A 46 7.02 -9.35 8.76
CA ARG A 46 6.17 -8.21 9.05
C ARG A 46 5.71 -8.27 10.50
N ARG A 47 6.01 -7.24 11.28
CA ARG A 47 5.52 -7.05 12.65
C ARG A 47 4.51 -5.90 12.67
N MET A 48 3.24 -6.22 12.88
CA MET A 48 2.18 -5.22 12.98
C MET A 48 2.33 -4.42 14.28
N LEU A 49 2.26 -3.10 14.18
CA LEU A 49 2.28 -2.17 15.31
C LEU A 49 0.88 -1.66 15.63
N ALA A 50 0.14 -1.27 14.60
CA ALA A 50 -1.22 -0.76 14.73
C ALA A 50 -2.06 -1.10 13.51
N MET A 51 -3.35 -1.26 13.73
CA MET A 51 -4.38 -1.36 12.70
C MET A 51 -5.58 -0.54 13.16
N THR A 52 -6.10 0.30 12.28
CA THR A 52 -7.25 1.16 12.57
C THR A 52 -8.19 1.21 11.37
N ILE A 53 -9.49 1.31 11.65
CA ILE A 53 -10.49 1.65 10.63
C ILE A 53 -10.60 3.17 10.61
N SER A 54 -10.45 3.76 9.43
CA SER A 54 -10.56 5.19 9.17
C SER A 54 -11.78 5.45 8.30
N ASN A 55 -12.52 6.51 8.61
CA ASN A 55 -13.65 7.00 7.80
C ASN A 55 -13.22 8.04 6.76
N ASP A 56 -11.91 8.24 6.59
CA ASP A 56 -11.36 9.11 5.58
C ASP A 56 -10.90 8.27 4.38
N GLY A 57 -11.54 8.47 3.23
CA GLY A 57 -11.24 7.80 1.96
C GLY A 57 -9.97 8.30 1.26
N GLY A 58 -9.23 9.25 1.85
CA GLY A 58 -7.96 9.74 1.30
C GLY A 58 -8.10 10.86 0.27
N TYR A 59 -6.96 11.45 -0.10
CA TYR A 59 -6.86 12.59 -1.03
C TYR A 59 -7.48 12.25 -2.40
N GLY A 60 -8.56 12.94 -2.76
CA GLY A 60 -9.19 12.85 -4.08
C GLY A 60 -10.42 11.93 -4.17
N HIS A 61 -10.77 11.18 -3.11
CA HIS A 61 -12.02 10.40 -3.07
C HIS A 61 -13.07 11.12 -2.23
N THR A 62 -14.24 11.35 -2.83
CA THR A 62 -15.39 12.03 -2.25
C THR A 62 -15.91 11.29 -1.01
N SER A 63 -15.53 11.80 0.17
CA SER A 63 -16.30 11.88 1.44
C SER A 63 -16.98 10.66 2.07
N HIS A 64 -16.94 9.44 1.51
CA HIS A 64 -17.64 8.28 2.11
C HIS A 64 -16.86 6.94 2.07
N GLY A 65 -15.56 6.98 1.80
CA GLY A 65 -14.74 5.76 1.76
C GLY A 65 -14.30 5.29 3.14
N HIS A 66 -14.51 4.01 3.47
CA HIS A 66 -13.84 3.41 4.63
C HIS A 66 -12.43 2.96 4.22
N ALA A 67 -11.51 2.97 5.17
CA ALA A 67 -10.14 2.56 4.93
C ALA A 67 -9.53 1.82 6.12
N ILE A 68 -8.73 0.79 5.85
CA ILE A 68 -7.92 0.11 6.85
C ILE A 68 -6.56 0.79 6.79
N ALA A 69 -6.19 1.48 7.86
CA ALA A 69 -4.84 2.02 8.02
C ALA A 69 -4.02 1.08 8.90
N THR A 70 -2.83 0.70 8.44
CA THR A 70 -1.91 -0.15 9.18
C THR A 70 -0.56 0.52 9.34
N GLN A 71 0.11 0.20 10.44
CA GLN A 71 1.49 0.54 10.72
C GLN A 71 2.23 -0.75 11.04
N ALA A 72 3.38 -0.98 10.43
CA ALA A 72 4.17 -2.18 10.62
C ALA A 72 5.66 -1.90 10.51
N LEU A 73 6.45 -2.76 11.17
CA LEU A 73 7.87 -2.89 10.91
C LEU A 73 8.11 -4.08 10.00
N LEU A 74 9.04 -3.93 9.07
CA LEU A 74 9.68 -5.01 8.36
C LEU A 74 10.98 -5.34 9.09
N CYS A 75 11.08 -6.55 9.63
CA CYS A 75 12.20 -6.98 10.46
C CYS A 75 12.96 -8.16 9.82
N ARG A 76 14.27 -8.21 10.06
CA ARG A 76 15.13 -9.36 9.78
C ARG A 76 15.73 -9.84 11.09
N ASN A 77 15.41 -11.07 11.51
CA ASN A 77 15.85 -11.62 12.80
C ASN A 77 15.64 -10.62 13.96
N ASP A 78 14.38 -10.19 14.14
CA ASP A 78 13.96 -9.18 15.12
C ASP A 78 14.52 -7.75 14.94
N THR A 79 15.45 -7.53 14.03
CA THR A 79 16.02 -6.20 13.75
C THR A 79 15.16 -5.45 12.73
N PRO A 80 14.62 -4.27 13.05
CA PRO A 80 13.84 -3.48 12.10
C PRO A 80 14.71 -3.00 10.92
N VAL A 81 14.22 -3.17 9.70
CA VAL A 81 14.87 -2.73 8.45
C VAL A 81 14.04 -1.63 7.78
N ALA A 82 12.71 -1.68 7.89
CA ALA A 82 11.84 -0.62 7.40
C ALA A 82 10.61 -0.42 8.29
N TYR A 83 10.07 0.78 8.26
CA TYR A 83 8.73 1.10 8.75
C TYR A 83 7.81 1.29 7.55
N VAL A 84 6.58 0.77 7.66
CA VAL A 84 5.57 0.85 6.60
C VAL A 84 4.26 1.34 7.20
N GLN A 85 3.69 2.36 6.58
CA GLN A 85 2.34 2.83 6.82
C GLN A 85 1.52 2.61 5.55
N GLU A 86 0.44 1.84 5.65
CA GLU A 86 -0.43 1.54 4.52
C GLU A 86 -1.85 1.99 4.82
N LYS A 87 -2.57 2.44 3.80
CA LYS A 87 -4.00 2.70 3.84
C LYS A 87 -4.65 1.97 2.68
N PHE A 88 -5.58 1.08 2.98
CA PHE A 88 -6.33 0.29 2.00
C PHE A 88 -7.77 0.77 1.98
N PHE A 89 -8.25 1.23 0.84
CA PHE A 89 -9.63 1.73 0.69
C PHE A 89 -10.61 0.57 0.48
N PHE A 90 -11.77 0.62 1.15
CA PHE A 90 -12.83 -0.36 0.99
C PHE A 90 -14.21 0.28 1.19
N GLY A 91 -15.15 -0.01 0.27
CA GLY A 91 -16.44 0.68 0.17
C GLY A 91 -16.26 2.14 -0.27
N SER A 92 -16.85 2.67 -1.33
CA SER A 92 -17.88 2.22 -2.27
C SER A 92 -17.29 1.92 -3.65
N LEU A 93 -17.40 0.67 -4.12
CA LEU A 93 -17.49 0.45 -5.56
C LEU A 93 -18.72 1.25 -6.04
N PRO A 94 -18.66 2.00 -7.15
CA PRO A 94 -19.90 2.50 -7.74
C PRO A 94 -20.81 1.29 -7.96
N PRO A 95 -22.12 1.36 -7.67
CA PRO A 95 -23.00 0.33 -8.16
C PRO A 95 -22.77 0.23 -9.67
N ASP A 96 -22.55 -0.98 -10.17
CA ASP A 96 -22.36 -1.30 -11.61
C ASP A 96 -23.45 -0.70 -12.53
N GLY A 97 -24.50 -0.09 -11.96
CA GLY A 97 -25.53 0.68 -12.65
C GLY A 97 -25.15 2.11 -13.08
N ALA A 98 -24.10 2.75 -12.56
CA ALA A 98 -23.77 4.13 -12.95
C ALA A 98 -23.12 4.25 -14.34
N ARG A 99 -22.53 3.16 -14.86
CA ARG A 99 -21.90 3.12 -16.19
C ARG A 99 -22.88 2.80 -17.34
N ARG A 100 -24.12 2.41 -17.02
CA ARG A 100 -25.15 2.09 -18.03
C ARG A 100 -26.11 3.23 -18.37
N ALA A 101 -26.09 4.35 -17.64
CA ALA A 101 -27.06 5.43 -17.80
C ALA A 101 -26.59 6.58 -18.74
N GLN A 102 -25.53 6.39 -19.54
CA GLN A 102 -25.07 7.40 -20.51
C GLN A 102 -25.14 6.93 -21.98
N ASN A 103 -25.78 5.79 -22.26
CA ASN A 103 -25.87 5.26 -23.63
C ASN A 103 -27.26 4.76 -24.02
N THR A 104 -28.29 5.47 -23.59
CA THR A 104 -29.65 5.37 -24.14
C THR A 104 -30.23 6.78 -24.22
N ASP A 105 -29.71 7.54 -25.17
CA ASP A 105 -30.43 8.61 -25.86
C ASP A 105 -29.63 8.91 -27.13
N LEU A 106 -29.93 8.15 -28.19
CA LEU A 106 -29.85 8.49 -29.61
C LEU A 106 -30.55 7.39 -30.42
#